data_AF-A0A419EQG5-F1
#
_entry.id   AF-A0A419EQG5-F1
#
_cell.length_a   1.000
_cell.length_b   1.000
_cell.length_c   1.000
_cell.angle_alpha   90.00
_cell.angle_beta   90.00
_cell.angle_gamma   90.00
#
_symmetry.space_group_name_H-M   'P 1'
#
loop_
_entity.id
_entity.type
_entity.pdbx_description
1 polymer ?
#
loop_
_entity_poly.entity_id
_entity_poly.type
_entity_poly.pdbx_seq_one_letter_code
_entity_poly.pdbx_strand_id
1 'polypeptide(L)'
;MKVEYFVLFAIIIFITGCGKNYSPEERDYINKIEKIRIDKNNEMKNDANSPFNQDPKAHFEPLKYFDIKPDFLFKSKLTEYPSKDTIKIYGTKGEERKVVKFGFITFTYKNKNYKVNVYKGRSKNGIEYYSIWFTDKTTNNESYGVGRYIDFEYNTDKNFIYSVDFNLAYNPYCAYSSKYSCAIPTREDY
;
A
#
# COMPACT_ATOMS: atom_id res chain seq x y z
N MET A 1 68.03 -27.71 -15.76
CA MET A 1 66.66 -28.23 -15.81
C MET A 1 65.76 -27.22 -15.11
N LYS A 2 64.89 -26.55 -15.86
CA LYS A 2 63.96 -25.51 -15.38
C LYS A 2 62.76 -26.20 -14.73
N VAL A 3 62.32 -25.75 -13.55
CA VAL A 3 60.97 -26.02 -13.03
C VAL A 3 60.49 -24.75 -12.34
N GLU A 4 59.26 -24.40 -12.67
CA GLU A 4 58.67 -23.08 -12.65
C GLU A 4 58.06 -22.70 -11.30
N TYR A 5 58.12 -21.40 -10.96
CA TYR A 5 57.39 -20.82 -9.84
C TYR A 5 55.89 -20.84 -10.14
N PHE A 6 55.14 -21.72 -9.49
CA PHE A 6 53.68 -21.66 -9.48
C PHE A 6 53.23 -20.54 -8.53
N VAL A 7 53.08 -19.33 -9.05
CA VAL A 7 52.41 -18.23 -8.36
C VAL A 7 50.91 -18.52 -8.40
N LEU A 8 50.36 -18.97 -7.27
CA LEU A 8 48.93 -19.18 -7.08
C LEU A 8 48.25 -17.79 -6.98
N PHE A 9 47.76 -17.26 -8.10
CA PHE A 9 46.95 -16.04 -8.11
C PHE A 9 45.56 -16.39 -7.57
N ALA A 10 45.35 -16.18 -6.27
CA ALA A 10 44.01 -16.20 -5.69
C ALA A 10 43.22 -15.00 -6.23
N ILE A 11 42.38 -15.25 -7.24
CA ILE A 11 41.43 -14.26 -7.76
C ILE A 11 40.37 -14.06 -6.68
N ILE A 12 40.56 -13.03 -5.86
CA ILE A 12 39.52 -12.50 -4.98
C ILE A 12 38.48 -11.83 -5.89
N ILE A 13 37.44 -12.58 -6.23
CA ILE A 13 36.24 -12.03 -6.86
C ILE A 13 35.57 -11.14 -5.83
N PHE A 14 35.86 -9.83 -5.86
CA PHE A 14 35.06 -8.83 -5.18
C PHE A 14 33.68 -8.86 -5.81
N ILE A 15 32.74 -9.51 -5.14
CA ILE A 15 31.32 -9.45 -5.46
C ILE A 15 30.90 -8.03 -5.09
N THR A 16 31.03 -7.10 -6.01
CA THR A 16 30.42 -5.77 -5.90
C THR A 16 28.92 -5.97 -5.99
N GLY A 17 28.30 -6.26 -4.85
CA GLY A 17 26.86 -6.32 -4.75
C GLY A 17 26.28 -5.02 -5.29
N CYS A 18 25.44 -5.12 -6.32
CA CYS A 18 24.60 -4.02 -6.78
C CYS A 18 23.52 -3.72 -5.73
N GLY A 19 23.93 -3.36 -4.51
CA GLY A 19 23.05 -2.80 -3.51
C GLY A 19 22.86 -1.32 -3.82
N LYS A 20 21.61 -0.85 -3.80
CA LYS A 20 21.35 0.59 -3.79
C LYS A 20 21.97 1.17 -2.52
N ASN A 21 22.81 2.19 -2.69
CA ASN A 21 23.42 2.90 -1.57
C ASN A 21 22.41 3.91 -1.01
N TYR A 22 21.61 3.47 -0.04
CA TYR A 22 20.70 4.35 0.71
C TYR A 22 21.47 5.18 1.74
N SER A 23 21.03 6.43 1.95
CA SER A 23 21.47 7.29 3.05
C SER A 23 21.05 6.71 4.41
N PRO A 24 21.65 7.13 5.53
CA PRO A 24 21.20 6.71 6.86
C PRO A 24 19.71 6.97 7.11
N GLU A 25 19.21 8.15 6.72
CA GLU A 25 17.79 8.51 6.87
C GLU A 25 16.88 7.61 6.01
N GLU A 26 17.30 7.27 4.80
CA GLU A 26 16.56 6.35 3.93
C GLU A 26 16.52 4.94 4.52
N ARG A 27 17.60 4.47 5.17
CA ARG A 27 17.62 3.17 5.85
C ARG A 27 16.67 3.14 7.03
N ASP A 28 16.67 4.19 7.85
CA ASP A 28 15.74 4.30 8.99
C ASP A 28 14.29 4.31 8.51
N TYR A 29 14.01 5.03 7.41
CA TYR A 29 12.71 5.00 6.75
C TYR A 29 12.35 3.60 6.24
N ILE A 30 13.25 2.91 5.54
CA ILE A 30 13.03 1.55 5.04
C ILE A 30 12.69 0.60 6.20
N ASN A 31 13.51 0.60 7.25
CA ASN A 31 13.29 -0.21 8.45
C ASN A 31 11.91 0.06 9.09
N LYS A 32 11.50 1.34 9.13
CA LYS A 32 10.18 1.74 9.62
C LYS A 32 9.07 1.13 8.76
N ILE A 33 9.17 1.22 7.43
CA ILE A 33 8.17 0.66 6.52
C ILE A 33 8.11 -0.86 6.60
N GLU A 34 9.26 -1.54 6.70
CA GLU A 34 9.30 -2.99 6.91
C GLU A 34 8.60 -3.41 8.19
N LYS A 35 8.82 -2.68 9.29
CA LYS A 35 8.10 -2.91 10.55
C LYS A 35 6.59 -2.76 10.38
N ILE A 36 6.15 -1.68 9.73
CA ILE A 36 4.70 -1.47 9.47
C ILE A 36 4.12 -2.59 8.60
N ARG A 37 4.87 -3.09 7.60
CA ARG A 37 4.44 -4.24 6.78
C ARG A 37 4.33 -5.53 7.60
N ILE A 38 5.25 -5.76 8.54
CA ILE A 38 5.17 -6.90 9.47
C ILE A 38 3.95 -6.78 10.37
N ASP A 39 3.71 -5.59 10.92
CA ASP A 39 2.53 -5.34 11.76
C ASP A 39 1.24 -5.53 10.96
N LYS A 40 1.19 -5.08 9.70
CA LYS A 40 0.05 -5.29 8.81
C LYS A 40 -0.16 -6.76 8.43
N ASN A 41 0.92 -7.52 8.23
CA ASN A 41 0.84 -8.96 8.05
C ASN A 41 0.24 -9.65 9.28
N ASN A 42 0.67 -9.27 10.47
CA ASN A 42 0.15 -9.80 11.72
C ASN A 42 -1.31 -9.42 11.94
N GLU A 43 -1.70 -8.18 11.65
CA GLU A 43 -3.11 -7.73 11.67
C GLU A 43 -3.95 -8.59 10.71
N MET A 44 -3.56 -8.66 9.44
CA MET A 44 -4.29 -9.43 8.42
C MET A 44 -4.39 -10.92 8.80
N LYS A 45 -3.32 -11.51 9.34
CA LYS A 45 -3.32 -12.92 9.75
C LYS A 45 -4.25 -13.20 10.93
N ASN A 46 -4.29 -12.29 11.92
CA ASN A 46 -4.90 -12.57 13.21
C ASN A 46 -6.26 -11.87 13.43
N ASP A 47 -6.63 -10.89 12.60
CA ASP A 47 -7.93 -10.22 12.70
C ASP A 47 -9.06 -11.25 12.54
N ALA A 48 -9.99 -11.28 13.50
CA ALA A 48 -11.05 -12.26 13.53
C ALA A 48 -11.95 -12.20 12.28
N ASN A 49 -12.12 -11.03 11.67
CA ASN A 49 -12.93 -10.80 10.47
C ASN A 49 -12.12 -10.94 9.17
N SER A 50 -10.84 -11.26 9.24
CA SER A 50 -9.99 -11.49 8.07
C SER A 50 -10.41 -12.76 7.30
N PRO A 51 -10.26 -12.79 5.96
CA PRO A 51 -10.51 -13.98 5.16
C PRO A 51 -9.77 -15.22 5.67
N PHE A 52 -8.58 -15.06 6.25
CA PHE A 52 -7.79 -16.19 6.75
C PHE A 52 -8.36 -16.84 8.02
N ASN A 53 -9.27 -16.14 8.72
CA ASN A 53 -9.96 -16.65 9.92
C ASN A 53 -11.46 -16.94 9.68
N GLN A 54 -12.00 -16.53 8.53
CA GLN A 54 -13.42 -16.68 8.18
C GLN A 54 -13.65 -17.61 6.97
N ASP A 55 -12.61 -17.87 6.17
CA ASP A 55 -12.68 -18.78 5.03
C ASP A 55 -11.65 -19.91 5.17
N PRO A 56 -12.09 -21.15 5.43
CA PRO A 56 -11.19 -22.30 5.54
C PRO A 56 -10.35 -22.59 4.28
N LYS A 57 -10.75 -22.02 3.13
CA LYS A 57 -10.01 -22.14 1.86
C LYS A 57 -8.92 -21.05 1.69
N ALA A 58 -8.95 -20.01 2.51
CA ALA A 58 -7.97 -18.93 2.46
C ALA A 58 -6.79 -19.27 3.38
N HIS A 59 -5.63 -19.50 2.79
CA HIS A 59 -4.39 -19.70 3.53
C HIS A 59 -3.61 -18.39 3.59
N PHE A 60 -3.14 -18.03 4.79
CA PHE A 60 -2.35 -16.82 4.97
C PHE A 60 -0.95 -17.00 4.38
N GLU A 61 -0.58 -16.05 3.54
CA GLU A 61 0.80 -15.78 3.13
C GLU A 61 1.07 -14.28 3.39
N PRO A 62 2.33 -13.89 3.66
CA PRO A 62 2.67 -12.48 3.77
C PRO A 62 2.18 -11.69 2.57
N LEU A 63 1.61 -10.49 2.82
CA LEU A 63 1.09 -9.63 1.78
C LEU A 63 2.22 -9.27 0.81
N LYS A 64 1.87 -9.24 -0.47
CA LYS A 64 2.81 -8.89 -1.55
C LYS A 64 2.99 -7.39 -1.59
N TYR A 65 4.24 -6.95 -1.50
CA TYR A 65 4.61 -5.55 -1.61
C TYR A 65 5.68 -5.35 -2.70
N PHE A 66 5.71 -4.16 -3.29
CA PHE A 66 6.84 -3.72 -4.09
C PHE A 66 8.04 -3.35 -3.20
N ASP A 67 9.24 -3.32 -3.79
CA ASP A 67 10.44 -2.77 -3.16
C ASP A 67 10.17 -1.34 -2.65
N ILE A 68 10.69 -1.04 -1.46
CA ILE A 68 10.50 0.26 -0.83
C ILE A 68 11.25 1.34 -1.63
N LYS A 69 10.52 2.38 -2.01
CA LYS A 69 11.04 3.55 -2.74
C LYS A 69 10.70 4.81 -1.94
N PRO A 70 11.69 5.49 -1.34
CA PRO A 70 11.47 6.73 -0.58
C PRO A 70 10.67 7.79 -1.35
N ASP A 71 10.87 7.90 -2.67
CA ASP A 71 10.14 8.85 -3.54
C ASP A 71 8.63 8.59 -3.68
N PHE A 72 8.11 7.50 -3.08
CA PHE A 72 6.68 7.18 -3.04
C PHE A 72 6.01 7.58 -1.70
N LEU A 73 6.75 8.26 -0.83
CA LEU A 73 6.23 8.97 0.33
C LEU A 73 5.89 10.41 -0.06
N PHE A 74 4.62 10.78 0.03
CA PHE A 74 4.15 12.13 -0.27
C PHE A 74 3.61 12.81 0.98
N LYS A 75 4.01 14.07 1.20
CA LYS A 75 3.51 14.91 2.28
C LYS A 75 2.48 15.89 1.75
N SER A 76 1.29 15.92 2.34
CA SER A 76 0.21 16.80 1.88
C SER A 76 -0.79 17.11 3.00
N LYS A 77 -1.49 18.23 2.88
CA LYS A 77 -2.68 18.51 3.70
C LYS A 77 -3.88 17.78 3.13
N LEU A 78 -4.75 17.30 4.00
CA LEU A 78 -6.07 16.84 3.58
C LEU A 78 -6.92 18.04 3.17
N THR A 79 -7.41 18.03 1.94
CA THR A 79 -8.43 18.98 1.48
C THR A 79 -9.79 18.31 1.58
N GLU A 80 -10.57 18.66 2.62
CA GLU A 80 -11.94 18.18 2.75
C GLU A 80 -12.84 18.75 1.65
N TYR A 81 -13.77 17.94 1.15
CA TYR A 81 -14.79 18.44 0.22
C TYR A 81 -15.78 19.36 0.96
N PRO A 82 -16.21 20.48 0.35
CA PRO A 82 -17.23 21.36 0.93
C PRO A 82 -18.55 20.63 1.21
N SER A 83 -18.98 19.79 0.27
CA SER A 83 -20.06 18.82 0.46
C SER A 83 -19.48 17.44 0.65
N LYS A 84 -19.73 16.83 1.82
CA LYS A 84 -19.30 15.46 2.12
C LYS A 84 -20.36 14.50 1.58
N ASP A 85 -20.40 14.38 0.26
CA ASP A 85 -21.41 13.58 -0.43
C ASP A 85 -21.29 12.11 -0.05
N THR A 86 -22.42 11.51 0.32
CA THR A 86 -22.53 10.05 0.40
C THR A 86 -22.71 9.53 -1.01
N ILE A 87 -21.65 8.95 -1.55
CA ILE A 87 -21.66 8.35 -2.87
C ILE A 87 -21.94 6.86 -2.79
N LYS A 88 -22.48 6.32 -3.88
CA LYS A 88 -22.57 4.88 -4.09
C LYS A 88 -21.31 4.42 -4.81
N ILE A 89 -20.59 3.50 -4.19
CA ILE A 89 -19.55 2.71 -4.85
C ILE A 89 -20.04 1.27 -4.94
N TYR A 90 -19.54 0.53 -5.91
CA TYR A 90 -19.88 -0.89 -6.05
C TYR A 90 -18.80 -1.77 -5.43
N GLY A 91 -19.26 -2.82 -4.77
CA GLY A 91 -18.42 -3.94 -4.37
C GLY A 91 -18.06 -4.83 -5.56
N THR A 92 -17.01 -5.63 -5.42
CA THR A 92 -16.63 -6.66 -6.41
C THR A 92 -17.70 -7.73 -6.63
N LYS A 93 -18.72 -7.82 -5.77
CA LYS A 93 -19.90 -8.69 -5.96
C LYS A 93 -21.13 -7.94 -6.49
N GLY A 94 -20.97 -6.68 -6.90
CA GLY A 94 -22.03 -5.85 -7.45
C GLY A 94 -22.93 -5.18 -6.41
N GLU A 95 -22.67 -5.37 -5.11
CA GLU A 95 -23.49 -4.73 -4.08
C GLU A 95 -23.14 -3.24 -3.92
N GLU A 96 -24.15 -2.40 -3.67
CA GLU A 96 -23.92 -0.99 -3.37
C GLU A 96 -23.34 -0.81 -1.96
N ARG A 97 -22.35 0.08 -1.87
CA ARG A 97 -21.79 0.56 -0.61
C ARG A 97 -21.93 2.07 -0.57
N LYS A 98 -22.51 2.56 0.53
CA LYS A 98 -22.61 3.99 0.80
C LYS A 98 -21.37 4.43 1.56
N VAL A 99 -20.59 5.32 0.95
CA VAL A 99 -19.39 5.88 1.58
C VAL A 99 -19.39 7.38 1.40
N VAL A 100 -18.75 8.09 2.32
CA VAL A 100 -18.60 9.54 2.22
C VAL A 100 -17.29 9.83 1.50
N LYS A 101 -17.35 10.57 0.41
CA LYS A 101 -16.15 11.10 -0.26
C LYS A 101 -15.66 12.29 0.59
N PHE A 102 -14.75 12.02 1.52
CA PHE A 102 -14.47 12.92 2.64
C PHE A 102 -13.58 14.10 2.24
N GLY A 103 -12.54 13.80 1.47
CA GLY A 103 -11.58 14.79 1.00
C GLY A 103 -10.63 14.17 0.00
N PHE A 104 -9.51 14.84 -0.25
CA PHE A 104 -8.47 14.35 -1.13
C PHE A 104 -7.08 14.84 -0.72
N ILE A 105 -6.08 14.08 -1.16
CA ILE A 105 -4.67 14.39 -1.05
C ILE A 105 -4.14 14.68 -2.44
N THR A 106 -3.41 15.78 -2.59
CA THR A 106 -2.68 16.12 -3.82
C THR A 106 -1.19 15.89 -3.64
N PHE A 107 -0.54 15.42 -4.70
CA PHE A 107 0.89 15.20 -4.73
C PHE A 107 1.43 15.30 -6.15
N THR A 108 2.73 15.57 -6.29
CA THR A 108 3.40 15.64 -7.59
C THR A 108 4.32 14.45 -7.75
N TYR A 109 4.19 13.74 -8.87
CA TYR A 109 5.07 12.62 -9.22
C TYR A 109 5.50 12.76 -10.68
N LYS A 110 6.82 12.72 -10.95
CA LYS A 110 7.38 12.91 -12.30
C LYS A 110 6.81 14.16 -13.02
N ASN A 111 6.82 15.30 -12.33
CA ASN A 111 6.33 16.60 -12.81
C ASN A 111 4.84 16.64 -13.22
N LYS A 112 4.04 15.67 -12.75
CA LYS A 112 2.59 15.66 -12.93
C LYS A 112 1.90 15.70 -11.58
N ASN A 113 0.83 16.48 -11.49
CA ASN A 113 0.00 16.54 -10.30
C ASN A 113 -1.04 15.44 -10.32
N TYR A 114 -1.13 14.72 -9.22
CA TYR A 114 -2.11 13.68 -8.96
C TYR A 114 -2.95 14.04 -7.76
N LYS A 115 -4.09 13.36 -7.68
CA LYS A 115 -5.04 13.49 -6.59
C LYS A 115 -5.59 12.10 -6.29
N VAL A 116 -5.70 11.77 -5.01
CA VAL A 116 -6.39 10.55 -4.54
C VAL A 116 -7.45 10.94 -3.53
N ASN A 117 -8.63 10.34 -3.64
CA ASN A 117 -9.70 10.60 -2.69
C ASN A 117 -9.50 9.81 -1.39
N VAL A 118 -9.87 10.45 -0.29
CA VAL A 118 -10.01 9.82 1.02
C VAL A 118 -11.48 9.54 1.24
N TYR A 119 -11.82 8.27 1.43
CA TYR A 119 -13.18 7.81 1.68
C TYR A 119 -13.37 7.56 3.17
N LYS A 120 -14.48 8.04 3.72
CA LYS A 120 -14.96 7.66 5.05
C LYS A 120 -16.03 6.59 4.89
N GLY A 121 -15.74 5.40 5.41
CA GLY A 121 -16.62 4.24 5.39
C GLY A 121 -17.01 3.79 6.80
N ARG A 122 -17.87 2.77 6.86
CA ARG A 122 -18.24 2.09 8.10
C ARG A 122 -18.12 0.59 7.90
N SER A 123 -17.42 -0.09 8.81
CA SER A 123 -17.26 -1.54 8.77
C SER A 123 -18.57 -2.25 9.11
N LYS A 124 -18.64 -3.57 8.90
CA LYS A 124 -19.82 -4.37 9.28
C LYS A 124 -20.15 -4.26 10.77
N ASN A 125 -19.14 -4.05 11.62
CA ASN A 125 -19.30 -3.91 13.06
C ASN A 125 -19.59 -2.46 13.49
N GLY A 126 -19.86 -1.57 12.53
CA GLY A 126 -20.21 -0.19 12.81
C GLY A 126 -19.03 0.72 13.14
N ILE A 127 -17.79 0.28 12.93
CA ILE A 127 -16.58 1.09 13.19
C ILE A 127 -16.33 1.99 11.98
N GLU A 128 -16.17 3.29 12.21
CA GLU A 128 -15.78 4.22 11.16
C GLU A 128 -14.32 4.02 10.77
N TYR A 129 -14.01 4.12 9.48
CA TYR A 129 -12.65 4.06 8.97
C TYR A 129 -12.46 5.06 7.83
N TYR A 130 -11.22 5.47 7.60
CA TYR A 130 -10.83 6.25 6.43
C TYR A 130 -9.84 5.44 5.61
N SER A 131 -9.98 5.50 4.29
CA SER A 131 -9.14 4.73 3.40
C SER A 131 -9.02 5.42 2.04
N ILE A 132 -7.86 5.25 1.42
CA ILE A 132 -7.61 5.60 0.03
C ILE A 132 -7.69 4.30 -0.77
N TRP A 133 -8.52 4.28 -1.81
CA TRP A 133 -8.57 3.18 -2.76
C TRP A 133 -8.17 3.72 -4.12
N PHE A 134 -7.27 3.03 -4.79
CA PHE A 134 -6.75 3.51 -6.07
C PHE A 134 -6.41 2.37 -7.01
N THR A 135 -6.36 2.71 -8.28
CA THR A 135 -5.74 1.92 -9.35
C THR A 135 -4.57 2.70 -9.92
N ASP A 136 -3.69 2.04 -10.65
CA ASP A 136 -2.58 2.69 -11.32
C ASP A 136 -2.08 1.83 -12.49
N LYS A 137 -0.97 2.20 -13.11
CA LYS A 137 -0.38 1.45 -14.24
C LYS A 137 0.03 0.02 -13.93
N THR A 138 0.21 -0.33 -12.66
CA THR A 138 0.52 -1.70 -12.23
C THR A 138 -0.73 -2.59 -12.12
N THR A 139 -1.93 -2.00 -11.99
CA THR A 139 -3.19 -2.73 -11.82
C THR A 139 -3.49 -3.60 -13.04
N ASN A 140 -3.88 -4.86 -12.82
CA ASN A 140 -4.06 -5.91 -13.84
C ASN A 140 -2.79 -6.39 -14.55
N ASN A 141 -1.60 -5.85 -14.20
CA ASN A 141 -0.33 -6.27 -14.79
C ASN A 141 0.58 -6.89 -13.72
N GLU A 142 0.98 -6.08 -12.73
CA GLU A 142 1.88 -6.48 -11.65
C GLU A 142 1.17 -6.55 -10.29
N SER A 143 0.06 -5.82 -10.13
CA SER A 143 -0.74 -5.76 -8.91
C SER A 143 -2.18 -6.24 -9.14
N TYR A 144 -2.89 -6.49 -8.04
CA TYR A 144 -4.24 -7.06 -8.03
C TYR A 144 -5.21 -6.24 -8.89
N GLY A 145 -6.03 -6.93 -9.68
CA GLY A 145 -6.80 -6.32 -10.77
C GLY A 145 -7.89 -5.31 -10.37
N VAL A 146 -8.35 -5.36 -9.12
CA VAL A 146 -9.35 -4.40 -8.61
C VAL A 146 -8.70 -3.08 -8.17
N GLY A 147 -7.41 -3.10 -7.82
CA GLY A 147 -6.71 -1.98 -7.21
C GLY A 147 -6.20 -2.29 -5.80
N ARG A 148 -5.61 -1.28 -5.17
CA ARG A 148 -4.90 -1.38 -3.89
C ARG A 148 -5.39 -0.30 -2.93
N TYR A 149 -5.25 -0.58 -1.64
CA TYR A 149 -5.70 0.31 -0.57
C TYR A 149 -4.54 0.83 0.26
N ILE A 150 -4.73 2.01 0.83
CA ILE A 150 -3.91 2.57 1.91
C ILE A 150 -4.87 2.92 3.03
N ASP A 151 -4.57 2.44 4.25
CA ASP A 151 -5.30 2.86 5.44
C ASP A 151 -4.96 4.31 5.76
N PHE A 152 -5.98 5.12 6.06
CA PHE A 152 -5.83 6.53 6.33
C PHE A 152 -6.26 6.82 7.76
N GLU A 153 -5.35 7.32 8.59
CA GLU A 153 -5.66 7.71 9.96
C GLU A 153 -6.02 9.19 10.01
N TYR A 154 -7.32 9.48 10.03
CA TYR A 154 -7.79 10.87 10.06
C TYR A 154 -7.37 11.59 11.35
N ASN A 155 -6.68 12.71 11.19
CA ASN A 155 -6.31 13.64 12.24
C ASN A 155 -7.27 14.84 12.25
N THR A 156 -7.74 15.24 13.43
CA THR A 156 -8.67 16.36 13.61
C THR A 156 -8.03 17.74 13.48
N ASP A 157 -6.70 17.84 13.54
CA ASP A 157 -5.98 19.07 13.24
C ASP A 157 -6.01 19.36 11.73
N LYS A 158 -6.70 20.44 11.36
CA LYS A 158 -6.83 20.91 9.97
C LYS A 158 -5.49 21.31 9.33
N ASN A 159 -4.45 21.56 10.14
CA ASN A 159 -3.11 21.87 9.67
C ASN A 159 -2.18 20.66 9.60
N PHE A 160 -2.66 19.47 9.99
CA PHE A 160 -1.87 18.26 9.97
C PHE A 160 -1.36 17.94 8.56
N ILE A 161 -0.06 17.65 8.48
CA ILE A 161 0.59 17.21 7.24
C ILE A 161 0.61 15.68 7.24
N TYR A 162 -0.23 15.10 6.39
CA TYR A 162 -0.29 13.65 6.22
C TYR A 162 0.92 13.16 5.45
N SER A 163 1.40 11.98 5.84
CA SER A 163 2.40 11.20 5.11
C SER A 163 1.67 10.07 4.38
N VAL A 164 1.32 10.29 3.11
CA VAL A 164 0.68 9.28 2.28
C VAL A 164 1.77 8.46 1.60
N ASP A 165 1.95 7.23 2.09
CA ASP A 165 3.03 6.35 1.66
C ASP A 165 2.51 5.20 0.80
N PHE A 166 2.77 5.26 -0.50
CA PHE A 166 2.34 4.20 -1.43
C PHE A 166 3.15 2.91 -1.29
N ASN A 167 4.24 2.90 -0.52
CA ASN A 167 4.95 1.68 -0.14
C ASN A 167 4.14 0.83 0.86
N LEU A 168 3.12 1.40 1.50
CA LEU A 168 2.20 0.71 2.41
C LEU A 168 0.95 0.16 1.71
N ALA A 169 0.79 0.44 0.41
CA ALA A 169 -0.38 -0.01 -0.34
C ALA A 169 -0.47 -1.56 -0.36
N TYR A 170 -1.65 -2.09 -0.05
CA TYR A 170 -1.89 -3.53 0.07
C TYR A 170 -3.15 -3.97 -0.70
N ASN A 171 -3.24 -5.27 -0.97
CA ASN A 171 -4.42 -5.84 -1.61
C ASN A 171 -5.54 -6.05 -0.59
N PRO A 172 -6.80 -5.73 -0.92
CA PRO A 172 -7.91 -5.88 -0.01
C PRO A 172 -8.35 -7.35 0.15
N TYR A 173 -9.19 -7.64 1.14
CA TYR A 173 -9.57 -9.01 1.52
C TYR A 173 -10.10 -9.90 0.38
N CYS A 174 -10.83 -9.34 -0.59
CA CYS A 174 -11.33 -10.10 -1.75
C CYS A 174 -10.22 -10.66 -2.65
N ALA A 175 -8.99 -10.14 -2.56
CA ALA A 175 -7.85 -10.72 -3.26
C ALA A 175 -7.47 -12.11 -2.71
N TYR A 176 -7.88 -12.43 -1.47
CA TYR A 176 -7.54 -13.67 -0.78
C TYR A 176 -8.73 -14.63 -0.62
N SER A 177 -9.96 -14.12 -0.71
CA SER A 177 -11.17 -14.96 -0.67
C SER A 177 -12.33 -14.33 -1.42
N SER A 178 -12.97 -15.12 -2.29
CA SER A 178 -14.20 -14.75 -2.99
C SER A 178 -15.41 -14.61 -2.07
N LYS A 179 -15.33 -14.94 -0.77
CA LYS A 179 -16.39 -14.65 0.21
C LYS A 179 -16.49 -13.15 0.53
N TYR A 180 -15.40 -12.42 0.35
CA TYR A 180 -15.33 -10.99 0.62
C TYR A 180 -15.69 -10.19 -0.62
N SER A 181 -16.22 -9.00 -0.37
CA SER A 181 -16.38 -8.00 -1.42
C SER A 181 -15.56 -6.77 -1.05
N CYS A 182 -15.04 -6.08 -2.05
CA CYS A 182 -14.15 -4.92 -1.91
C CYS A 182 -14.73 -3.73 -2.65
N ALA A 183 -14.49 -2.53 -2.13
CA ALA A 183 -14.78 -1.29 -2.82
C ALA A 183 -13.96 -1.25 -4.12
N ILE A 184 -14.63 -1.05 -5.25
CA ILE A 184 -13.93 -0.81 -6.51
C ILE A 184 -13.53 0.68 -6.53
N PRO A 185 -12.22 1.00 -6.66
CA PRO A 185 -11.76 2.38 -6.82
C PRO A 185 -12.49 3.08 -7.97
N THR A 186 -12.74 4.38 -7.83
CA THR A 186 -13.42 5.12 -8.90
C THR A 186 -12.45 5.48 -10.01
N ARG A 187 -12.96 5.85 -11.19
CA ARG A 187 -12.11 6.34 -12.31
C ARG A 187 -11.28 7.58 -11.95
N GLU A 188 -11.71 8.34 -10.95
CA GLU A 188 -10.98 9.51 -10.48
C GLU A 188 -9.77 9.15 -9.59
N ASP A 189 -9.69 7.90 -9.14
CA ASP A 189 -8.61 7.38 -8.29
C ASP A 189 -7.63 6.50 -9.10
N TYR A 190 -7.26 6.96 -10.30
CA TYR A 190 -6.26 6.32 -11.18
C TYR A 190 -4.92 7.08 -11.16
#